data_AF-A0A7C8ED39-F1
#
_entry.id   AF-A0A7C8ED39-F1
#
_cell.length_a   1.000
_cell.length_b   1.000
_cell.length_c   1.000
_cell.angle_alpha   90.00
_cell.angle_beta   90.00
_cell.angle_gamma   90.00
#
_symmetry.space_group_name_H-M   'P 1'
#
loop_
_entity.id
_entity.type
_entity.pdbx_description
1 polymer ?
#
loop_
_entity_poly.entity_id
_entity_poly.type
_entity_poly.pdbx_seq_one_letter_code
_entity_poly.pdbx_strand_id
1 'polypeptide(L)'
;MLDLIILSLIFCLLLVLLKKKVNVGLSLIIASISLILFYTFSFEKIINSIHKTISDPNTIKLFLSLSLIRCLELVLRENNLLTKIMNDLKELVRNKKLIIISMPLVIGMLPSLGGAYFSAPMVDETTKDTNMPQEEKAFINYWFRHVWEPILPLYPGLLQHFHQ
;
A
#
# COMPACT_ATOMS: atom_id res chain seq x y z
N MET A 1 -16.16 31.27 -3.38
CA MET A 1 -17.29 30.56 -2.70
C MET A 1 -17.80 29.40 -3.55
N LEU A 2 -18.10 29.63 -4.84
CA LEU A 2 -18.59 28.59 -5.75
C LEU A 2 -17.59 27.45 -5.96
N ASP A 3 -16.29 27.75 -6.13
CA ASP A 3 -15.25 26.72 -6.27
C ASP A 3 -15.15 25.79 -5.07
N LEU A 4 -15.28 26.35 -3.86
CA LEU A 4 -15.31 25.61 -2.60
C LEU A 4 -16.51 24.67 -2.52
N ILE A 5 -17.68 25.11 -3.01
CA ILE A 5 -18.89 24.28 -3.06
C ILE A 5 -18.70 23.12 -4.05
N ILE A 6 -18.19 23.40 -5.26
CA ILE A 6 -17.93 22.37 -6.27
C ILE A 6 -16.90 21.35 -5.76
N LEU A 7 -15.78 21.83 -5.21
CA LEU A 7 -14.74 20.95 -4.66
C LEU A 7 -15.29 20.11 -3.50
N SER A 8 -16.05 20.70 -2.59
CA SER A 8 -16.69 19.97 -1.49
C SER A 8 -17.67 18.92 -2.00
N LEU A 9 -18.44 19.23 -3.05
CA LEU A 9 -19.40 18.30 -3.65
C LEU A 9 -18.68 17.10 -4.29
N ILE A 10 -17.61 17.35 -5.04
CA ILE A 10 -16.82 16.30 -5.69
C ILE A 10 -16.06 15.46 -4.65
N PHE A 11 -15.57 16.09 -3.59
CA PHE A 11 -14.96 15.38 -2.48
C PHE A 11 -15.99 14.48 -1.76
N CYS A 12 -17.19 15.00 -1.48
CA CYS A 12 -18.29 14.17 -0.96
C CYS A 12 -18.65 13.02 -1.91
N LEU A 13 -18.71 13.26 -3.22
CA LEU A 13 -18.93 12.22 -4.21
C LEU A 13 -17.86 11.12 -4.12
N LEU A 14 -16.59 11.50 -4.07
CA LEU A 14 -15.47 10.56 -3.90
C LEU A 14 -15.65 9.72 -2.63
N LEU A 15 -15.95 10.36 -1.49
CA LEU A 15 -16.17 9.66 -0.21
C LEU A 15 -17.35 8.68 -0.28
N VAL A 16 -18.45 9.07 -0.94
CA VAL A 16 -19.61 8.20 -1.13
C VAL A 16 -19.28 6.99 -2.01
N LEU A 17 -18.51 7.18 -3.09
CA LEU A 17 -18.06 6.08 -3.95
C LEU A 17 -17.16 5.10 -3.19
N LEU A 18 -16.20 5.62 -2.42
CA LEU A 18 -15.32 4.79 -1.57
C LEU A 18 -16.11 4.07 -0.47
N LYS A 19 -17.09 4.73 0.16
CA LYS A 19 -17.99 4.10 1.16
C LYS A 19 -18.82 2.98 0.55
N LYS A 20 -19.23 3.12 -0.72
CA LYS A 20 -19.90 2.07 -1.50
C LYS A 20 -18.95 0.96 -1.99
N LYS A 21 -17.67 0.99 -1.57
CA LYS A 21 -16.64 0.02 -1.96
C LYS A 21 -16.41 -0.04 -3.48
N VAL A 22 -16.68 1.06 -4.20
CA VAL A 22 -16.27 1.18 -5.60
C VAL A 22 -14.75 1.17 -5.65
N ASN A 23 -14.17 0.54 -6.69
CA ASN A 23 -12.72 0.51 -6.89
C ASN A 23 -12.15 1.95 -6.81
N VAL A 24 -11.04 2.11 -6.08
CA VAL A 24 -10.39 3.42 -5.87
C VAL A 24 -10.06 4.09 -7.21
N GLY A 25 -9.53 3.34 -8.18
CA GLY A 25 -9.21 3.86 -9.51
C GLY A 25 -10.44 4.38 -10.25
N LEU A 26 -11.54 3.62 -10.23
CA LEU A 26 -12.81 4.08 -10.84
C LEU A 26 -13.38 5.30 -10.12
N SER A 27 -13.28 5.33 -8.79
CA SER A 27 -13.76 6.45 -7.98
C SER A 27 -13.02 7.74 -8.33
N LEU A 28 -11.70 7.66 -8.51
CA LEU A 28 -10.87 8.80 -8.94
C LEU A 28 -11.20 9.24 -10.38
N ILE A 29 -11.44 8.31 -11.30
CA ILE A 29 -11.86 8.64 -12.68
C ILE A 29 -13.20 9.37 -12.67
N ILE A 30 -14.20 8.87 -11.94
CA ILE A 30 -15.54 9.51 -11.86
C ILE A 30 -15.44 10.91 -11.24
N ALA A 31 -14.65 11.08 -10.18
CA ALA A 31 -14.42 12.38 -9.58
C ALA A 31 -13.71 13.35 -10.54
N SER A 32 -12.73 12.86 -11.31
CA SER A 32 -12.02 13.64 -12.33
C SER A 32 -12.92 14.07 -13.49
N ILE A 33 -13.79 13.18 -13.97
CA ILE A 33 -14.80 13.49 -14.99
C ILE A 33 -15.78 14.54 -14.45
N SER A 34 -16.19 14.40 -13.18
CA SER A 34 -17.06 15.37 -12.53
C SER A 34 -16.39 16.75 -12.45
N LEU A 35 -15.09 16.84 -12.13
CA LEU A 35 -14.33 18.10 -12.18
C LEU A 35 -14.37 18.72 -13.57
N ILE A 36 -14.10 17.93 -14.61
CA ILE A 36 -14.11 18.39 -16.01
C ILE A 36 -15.50 18.94 -16.39
N LEU A 37 -16.58 18.29 -15.96
CA LEU A 37 -17.96 18.70 -16.23
C LEU A 37 -18.34 19.98 -15.49
N PHE A 38 -18.06 20.07 -14.19
CA PHE A 38 -18.43 21.22 -13.35
C PHE A 38 -17.64 22.49 -13.71
N TYR A 39 -16.36 22.36 -14.06
CA TYR A 39 -15.51 23.49 -14.45
C TYR A 39 -15.41 23.69 -15.97
N THR A 40 -16.19 22.93 -16.76
CA THR A 40 -16.28 23.03 -18.22
C THR A 40 -14.92 23.15 -18.91
N PHE A 41 -13.98 22.28 -18.54
CA PHE A 41 -12.63 22.32 -19.10
C PHE A 41 -12.64 22.09 -20.62
N SER A 42 -11.91 22.94 -21.34
CA SER A 42 -11.71 22.80 -22.79
C SER A 42 -10.98 21.49 -23.10
N PHE A 43 -11.37 20.84 -24.20
CA PHE A 43 -10.80 19.56 -24.65
C PHE A 43 -9.26 19.60 -24.77
N GLU A 44 -8.70 20.71 -25.26
CA GLU A 44 -7.25 20.92 -25.35
C GLU A 44 -6.54 20.84 -23.99
N LYS A 45 -7.13 21.44 -22.94
CA LYS A 45 -6.58 21.39 -21.57
C LYS A 45 -6.59 19.97 -21.02
N ILE A 46 -7.62 19.18 -21.33
CA ILE A 46 -7.73 17.79 -20.89
C ILE A 46 -6.62 16.96 -21.52
N ILE A 47 -6.48 17.02 -22.86
CA ILE A 47 -5.43 16.29 -23.58
C ILE A 47 -4.04 16.71 -23.11
N ASN A 48 -3.79 18.02 -23.00
CA ASN A 48 -2.50 18.52 -22.55
C ASN A 48 -2.17 18.06 -21.13
N SER A 49 -3.16 18.01 -20.23
CA SER A 49 -2.97 17.51 -18.86
C SER A 49 -2.65 16.01 -18.84
N ILE A 50 -3.35 15.21 -19.65
CA ILE A 50 -3.07 13.77 -19.79
C ILE A 50 -1.66 13.56 -20.35
N HIS A 51 -1.30 14.26 -21.42
CA HIS A 51 0.02 14.15 -22.03
C HIS A 51 1.12 14.55 -21.05
N LYS A 52 0.97 15.70 -20.37
CA LYS A 52 1.92 16.14 -19.34
C LYS A 52 2.08 15.13 -18.22
N THR A 53 0.99 14.49 -17.78
CA THR A 53 1.03 13.50 -16.70
C THR A 53 1.70 12.21 -17.15
N ILE A 54 1.39 11.70 -18.35
CA ILE A 54 1.97 10.45 -18.87
C ILE A 54 3.45 10.61 -19.23
N SER A 55 3.83 11.77 -19.77
CA SER A 55 5.22 12.08 -20.15
C SER A 55 6.06 12.61 -19.00
N ASP A 56 5.47 12.82 -17.82
CA ASP A 56 6.20 13.30 -16.65
C ASP A 56 7.21 12.23 -16.17
N PRO A 57 8.51 12.53 -16.11
CA PRO A 57 9.53 11.56 -15.70
C PRO A 57 9.29 10.99 -14.31
N ASN A 58 8.72 11.76 -13.37
CA ASN A 58 8.44 11.29 -12.03
C ASN A 58 7.30 10.27 -12.03
N THR A 59 6.25 10.52 -12.80
CA THR A 59 5.14 9.58 -13.02
C THR A 59 5.62 8.27 -13.65
N ILE A 60 6.47 8.35 -14.68
CA ILE A 60 7.04 7.16 -15.34
C ILE A 60 7.93 6.37 -14.38
N LYS A 61 8.83 7.04 -13.64
CA LYS A 61 9.69 6.41 -12.63
C LYS A 61 8.86 5.71 -11.56
N LEU A 62 7.86 6.40 -10.99
CA LEU A 62 6.99 5.83 -9.98
C LEU A 62 6.25 4.60 -10.52
N PHE A 63 5.65 4.70 -11.70
CA PHE A 63 4.93 3.60 -12.32
C PHE A 63 5.83 2.39 -12.55
N LEU A 64 7.03 2.58 -13.11
CA LEU A 64 8.00 1.52 -13.34
C LEU A 64 8.50 0.91 -12.03
N SER A 65 8.88 1.73 -11.05
CA SER A 65 9.36 1.26 -9.75
C SER A 65 8.30 0.40 -9.05
N LEU A 66 7.05 0.87 -8.97
CA LEU A 66 5.97 0.09 -8.37
C LEU A 66 5.67 -1.20 -9.15
N SER A 67 5.77 -1.17 -10.48
CA SER A 67 5.58 -2.35 -11.32
C SER A 67 6.69 -3.40 -11.09
N LEU A 68 7.94 -2.97 -11.00
CA LEU A 68 9.09 -3.83 -10.72
C LEU A 68 9.04 -4.39 -9.30
N ILE A 69 8.68 -3.57 -8.32
CA ILE A 69 8.46 -4.01 -6.94
C ILE A 69 7.38 -5.09 -6.88
N ARG A 70 6.26 -4.89 -7.59
CA ARG A 70 5.21 -5.90 -7.69
C ARG A 70 5.69 -7.17 -8.39
N CYS A 71 6.51 -7.04 -9.44
CA CYS A 71 7.11 -8.19 -10.10
C CYS A 71 8.02 -8.98 -9.15
N LEU A 72 8.88 -8.29 -8.40
CA LEU A 72 9.72 -8.89 -7.35
C LEU A 72 8.85 -9.61 -6.29
N GLU A 73 7.79 -8.94 -5.81
CA GLU A 73 6.85 -9.53 -4.86
C GLU A 73 6.25 -10.84 -5.41
N LEU A 74 5.77 -10.83 -6.66
CA LEU A 74 5.22 -12.02 -7.31
C LEU A 74 6.24 -13.15 -7.41
N VAL A 75 7.47 -12.86 -7.83
CA VAL A 75 8.54 -13.87 -7.92
C VAL A 75 8.83 -14.48 -6.56
N LEU A 76 8.93 -13.67 -5.50
CA LEU A 76 9.17 -14.17 -4.14
C LEU A 76 8.01 -15.05 -3.63
N ARG A 77 6.78 -14.72 -4.02
CA ARG A 77 5.56 -15.46 -3.66
C ARG A 77 5.44 -16.79 -4.38
N GLU A 78 5.57 -16.79 -5.71
CA GLU A 78 5.47 -18.00 -6.54
C GLU A 78 6.53 -19.04 -6.17
N ASN A 79 7.72 -18.60 -5.75
CA ASN A 79 8.79 -19.49 -5.32
C ASN A 79 8.71 -19.89 -3.82
N ASN A 80 7.63 -19.54 -3.11
CA ASN A 80 7.47 -19.79 -1.67
C ASN A 80 8.63 -19.30 -0.79
N LEU A 81 9.42 -18.33 -1.28
CA LEU A 81 10.64 -17.87 -0.60
C LEU A 81 10.29 -17.16 0.71
N LEU A 82 9.17 -16.42 0.74
CA LEU A 82 8.70 -15.73 1.95
C LEU A 82 8.38 -16.72 3.07
N THR A 83 7.67 -17.79 2.72
CA THR A 83 7.33 -18.87 3.67
C THR A 83 8.58 -19.55 4.18
N LYS A 84 9.55 -19.82 3.29
CA LYS A 84 10.83 -20.43 3.66
C LYS A 84 11.62 -19.56 4.64
N ILE A 85 11.81 -18.28 4.35
CA ILE A 85 12.52 -17.34 5.24
C ILE A 85 11.88 -17.30 6.62
N MET A 86 10.54 -17.34 6.69
CA MET A 86 9.81 -17.34 7.97
C MET A 86 9.98 -18.63 8.75
N ASN A 87 9.98 -19.79 8.10
CA ASN A 87 10.22 -21.06 8.77
C ASN A 87 11.67 -21.16 9.27
N ASP A 88 12.64 -20.80 8.44
CA ASP A 88 14.06 -20.80 8.82
C ASP A 88 14.30 -19.85 10.02
N LEU A 89 13.59 -18.71 10.06
CA LEU A 89 13.70 -17.76 11.15
C LEU A 89 13.03 -18.26 12.45
N LYS A 90 11.92 -19.01 12.36
CA LYS A 90 11.33 -19.71 13.52
C LYS A 90 12.31 -20.71 14.12
N GLU A 91 13.07 -21.43 13.29
CA GLU A 91 14.05 -22.42 13.75
C GLU A 91 15.30 -21.78 14.36
N LEU A 92 15.77 -20.66 13.80
CA LEU A 92 16.96 -19.95 14.28
C LEU A 92 16.74 -19.27 15.63
N VAL A 93 15.56 -18.67 15.84
CA VAL A 93 15.28 -17.85 17.02
C VAL A 93 14.59 -18.69 18.10
N ARG A 94 15.30 -18.99 19.20
CA ARG A 94 14.72 -19.76 20.31
C ARG A 94 13.68 -19.02 21.16
N ASN A 95 13.70 -17.69 21.16
CA ASN A 95 12.82 -16.90 22.02
C ASN A 95 11.48 -16.58 21.31
N LYS A 96 10.38 -17.14 21.82
CA LYS A 96 9.01 -16.92 21.28
C LYS A 96 8.67 -15.43 21.08
N LYS A 97 9.04 -14.54 22.00
CA LYS A 97 8.76 -13.10 21.87
C LYS A 97 9.47 -12.48 20.65
N LEU A 98 10.70 -12.89 20.40
CA LEU A 98 11.46 -12.42 19.25
C LEU A 98 10.85 -12.93 17.95
N ILE A 99 10.44 -14.22 17.89
CA ILE A 99 9.77 -14.82 16.72
C ILE A 99 8.50 -14.02 16.34
N ILE A 100 7.67 -13.72 17.34
CA ILE A 100 6.40 -12.98 17.18
C ILE A 100 6.62 -11.59 16.56
N ILE A 101 7.71 -10.91 16.93
CA ILE A 101 8.06 -9.58 16.45
C ILE A 101 8.74 -9.63 15.07
N SER A 102 9.66 -10.56 14.88
CA SER A 102 10.47 -10.66 13.67
C SER A 102 9.68 -11.03 12.43
N MET A 103 8.57 -11.76 12.58
CA MET A 103 7.73 -12.18 11.45
C MET A 103 7.11 -11.00 10.70
N PRO A 104 6.32 -10.11 11.35
CA PRO A 104 5.85 -8.89 10.71
C PRO A 104 7.00 -7.99 10.26
N LEU A 105 8.12 -7.96 11.00
CA LEU A 105 9.29 -7.15 10.65
C LEU A 105 9.86 -7.54 9.29
N VAL A 106 10.13 -8.83 9.05
CA VAL A 106 10.70 -9.29 7.77
C VAL A 106 9.68 -9.16 6.65
N ILE A 107 8.41 -9.51 6.89
CA ILE A 107 7.36 -9.34 5.86
C ILE A 107 7.16 -7.86 5.52
N GLY A 108 7.31 -6.96 6.49
CA GLY A 108 7.27 -5.51 6.30
C GLY A 108 8.42 -4.96 5.47
N MET A 109 9.51 -5.71 5.27
CA MET A 109 10.56 -5.28 4.36
C MET A 109 10.16 -5.36 2.89
N LEU A 110 9.09 -6.10 2.58
CA LEU A 110 8.55 -6.20 1.23
C LEU A 110 7.27 -5.38 1.19
N PRO A 111 7.21 -4.30 0.38
CA PRO A 111 5.98 -3.52 0.21
C PRO A 111 4.94 -4.39 -0.49
N SER A 112 4.18 -5.13 0.30
CA SER A 112 3.23 -6.11 -0.17
C SER A 112 1.83 -5.66 0.15
N LEU A 113 0.96 -5.69 -0.87
CA LEU A 113 -0.48 -5.47 -0.71
C LEU A 113 -1.14 -6.57 0.17
N GLY A 114 -0.46 -7.71 0.36
CA GLY A 114 -0.94 -8.89 1.10
C GLY A 114 -0.12 -9.25 2.34
N GLY A 115 0.75 -8.37 2.84
CA GLY A 115 1.60 -8.68 4.01
C GLY A 115 0.79 -9.13 5.23
N ALA A 116 -0.42 -8.57 5.42
CA ALA A 116 -1.35 -8.94 6.49
C ALA A 116 -1.81 -10.39 6.41
N TYR A 117 -2.13 -10.82 5.20
CA TYR A 117 -2.62 -12.16 4.94
C TYR A 117 -1.56 -13.23 5.30
N PHE A 118 -0.28 -12.90 5.18
CA PHE A 118 0.82 -13.83 5.46
C PHE A 118 1.31 -13.77 6.90
N SER A 119 1.54 -12.58 7.47
CA SER A 119 2.12 -12.51 8.80
C SER A 119 1.09 -12.61 9.93
N ALA A 120 -0.19 -12.31 9.69
CA ALA A 120 -1.25 -12.51 10.70
C ALA A 120 -1.40 -13.97 11.14
N PRO A 121 -1.54 -14.97 10.24
CA PRO A 121 -1.63 -16.37 10.67
C PRO A 121 -0.36 -16.86 11.34
N MET A 122 0.81 -16.32 10.99
CA MET A 122 2.09 -16.68 11.61
C MET A 122 2.22 -16.16 13.05
N VAL A 123 1.80 -14.90 13.29
CA VAL A 123 1.71 -14.35 14.65
C VAL A 123 0.72 -15.16 15.47
N ASP A 124 -0.44 -15.49 14.89
CA ASP A 124 -1.45 -16.29 15.57
C ASP A 124 -0.92 -17.69 15.92
N GLU A 125 -0.30 -18.38 14.97
CA GLU A 125 0.31 -19.70 15.16
C GLU A 125 1.36 -19.70 16.28
N THR A 126 2.24 -18.70 16.31
CA THR A 126 3.32 -18.59 17.31
C THR A 126 2.78 -18.25 18.71
N THR A 127 1.59 -17.65 18.79
CA THR A 127 0.94 -17.24 20.04
C THR A 127 -0.16 -18.20 20.50
N LYS A 128 -0.38 -19.34 19.81
CA LYS A 128 -1.42 -20.33 20.17
C LYS A 128 -1.30 -20.83 21.61
N ASP A 129 -0.08 -21.04 22.09
CA ASP A 129 0.18 -21.52 23.46
C ASP A 129 0.23 -20.38 24.50
N THR A 130 -0.16 -19.17 24.12
CA THR A 130 -0.10 -17.99 24.97
C THR A 130 -1.49 -17.41 25.19
N ASN A 131 -1.73 -16.84 26.35
CA ASN A 131 -3.01 -16.20 26.67
C ASN A 131 -3.12 -14.77 26.08
N MET A 132 -2.51 -14.54 24.91
CA MET A 132 -2.42 -13.23 24.28
C MET A 132 -3.76 -12.86 23.60
N PRO A 133 -4.35 -11.70 23.93
CA PRO A 133 -5.59 -11.24 23.34
C PRO A 133 -5.43 -10.93 21.84
N GLN A 134 -6.52 -11.04 21.08
CA GLN A 134 -6.50 -10.87 19.62
C GLN A 134 -6.10 -9.44 19.21
N GLU A 135 -6.46 -8.45 20.03
CA GLU A 135 -6.11 -7.04 19.86
C GLU A 135 -4.59 -6.84 19.91
N GLU A 136 -3.91 -7.53 20.83
CA GLU A 136 -2.45 -7.45 20.96
C GLU A 136 -1.75 -8.13 19.78
N LYS A 137 -2.24 -9.28 19.33
CA LYS A 137 -1.74 -9.95 18.12
C LYS A 137 -1.88 -9.04 16.88
N ALA A 138 -3.04 -8.39 16.74
CA ALA A 138 -3.31 -7.46 15.66
C ALA A 138 -2.39 -6.23 15.74
N PHE A 139 -2.19 -5.69 16.94
CA PHE A 139 -1.27 -4.56 17.18
C PHE A 139 0.16 -4.92 16.79
N ILE A 140 0.70 -6.05 17.26
CA ILE A 140 2.05 -6.53 16.91
C ILE A 140 2.18 -6.66 15.40
N ASN A 141 1.23 -7.34 14.77
CA ASN A 141 1.24 -7.57 13.33
C ASN A 141 1.17 -6.27 12.50
N TYR A 142 0.42 -5.28 12.98
CA TYR A 142 0.31 -3.98 12.34
C TYR A 142 1.57 -3.15 12.56
N TRP A 143 1.98 -2.93 13.81
CA TRP A 143 3.10 -2.06 14.18
C TRP A 143 4.39 -2.51 13.51
N PHE A 144 4.80 -3.77 13.71
CA PHE A 144 6.10 -4.25 13.25
C PHE A 144 6.20 -4.40 11.73
N ARG A 145 5.07 -4.45 11.00
CA ARG A 145 5.12 -4.43 9.53
C ARG A 145 5.44 -3.04 8.96
N HIS A 146 5.09 -1.97 9.65
CA HIS A 146 5.21 -0.61 9.12
C HIS A 146 6.47 0.13 9.61
N VAL A 147 7.28 -0.47 10.49
CA VAL A 147 8.54 0.12 10.99
C VAL A 147 9.48 0.52 9.86
N TRP A 148 9.42 -0.18 8.72
CA TRP A 148 10.30 0.07 7.57
C TRP A 148 9.77 1.10 6.57
N GLU A 149 8.49 1.46 6.63
CA GLU A 149 7.88 2.43 5.72
C GLU A 149 8.65 3.76 5.60
N PRO A 150 9.17 4.36 6.69
CA PRO A 150 9.94 5.59 6.61
C PRO A 150 11.41 5.41 6.22
N ILE A 151 11.92 4.18 6.04
CA ILE A 151 13.36 3.91 5.83
C ILE A 151 13.63 3.19 4.50
N LEU A 152 12.76 2.25 4.11
CA LEU A 152 13.01 1.42 2.94
C LEU A 152 12.68 2.15 1.64
N PRO A 153 13.62 2.22 0.67
CA PRO A 153 13.40 2.88 -0.62
C PRO A 153 12.41 2.11 -1.52
N LEU A 154 11.84 1.01 -1.02
CA LEU A 154 10.79 0.26 -1.70
C LEU A 154 9.41 0.88 -1.46
N TYR A 155 9.25 1.76 -0.47
CA TYR A 155 7.98 2.42 -0.19
C TYR A 155 7.76 3.66 -1.08
N PRO A 156 6.54 3.86 -1.62
CA PRO A 156 6.26 4.97 -2.54
C PRO A 156 6.62 6.35 -1.97
N GLY A 157 6.40 6.56 -0.67
CA GLY A 157 6.66 7.86 -0.01
C GLY A 157 8.14 8.28 -0.08
N LEU A 158 9.07 7.33 0.09
CA LEU A 158 10.50 7.59 -0.03
C LEU A 158 10.96 7.68 -1.48
N LEU A 159 10.41 6.84 -2.37
CA LEU A 159 10.74 6.88 -3.81
C LEU A 159 10.52 8.27 -4.42
N GLN A 160 9.47 8.96 -3.99
CA GLN A 160 9.15 10.31 -4.43
C GLN A 160 10.08 11.37 -3.82
N HIS A 161 10.54 11.17 -2.57
CA HIS A 161 11.37 12.15 -1.87
C HIS A 161 12.80 12.22 -2.40
N PHE A 162 13.42 11.10 -2.79
CA PHE A 162 14.80 11.07 -3.30
C PHE A 162 14.98 11.62 -4.72
N HIS A 163 13.91 12.13 -5.35
CA HIS A 163 13.90 12.62 -6.73
C HIS A 163 13.38 14.06 -6.88
N GLN A 164 13.20 14.78 -5.77
CA GLN A 164 13.02 16.25 -5.73
C GLN A 164 14.39 16.93 -5.57
#